data_AF-A0A1E7QL96-F1
#
_entry.id   AF-A0A1E7QL96-F1
#
_cell.length_a   1.000
_cell.length_b   1.000
_cell.length_c   1.000
_cell.angle_alpha   90.00
_cell.angle_beta   90.00
_cell.angle_gamma   90.00
#
_symmetry.space_group_name_H-M   'P 1'
#
loop_
_entity.id
_entity.type
_entity.pdbx_description
1 polymer ?
#
loop_
_entity_poly.entity_id
_entity_poly.type
_entity_poly.pdbx_seq_one_letter_code
_entity_poly.pdbx_strand_id
1 'polypeptide(L)'
;MPSVIFILPDGSKKSYEAVEGETLLNLAHRTDPDLLEGACEGSLACSTCHVIVDPKFFNMLGPISDEENDMLDLAFGLTETSRLGCQIKITEDIDGICVTIPRCTRNISLDK
;
A
#
# COMPACT_ATOMS: atom_id res chain seq x y z
N MET A 1 15.46 -11.38 2.18
CA MET A 1 15.04 -9.96 2.04
C MET A 1 14.23 -9.95 0.77
N PRO A 2 12.90 -9.97 0.90
CA PRO A 2 12.03 -9.94 -0.25
C PRO A 2 12.09 -8.56 -0.92
N SER A 3 12.00 -8.54 -2.24
CA SER A 3 11.97 -7.32 -3.04
C SER A 3 10.53 -6.83 -3.21
N VAL A 4 10.33 -5.51 -3.19
CA VAL A 4 9.03 -4.86 -3.41
C VAL A 4 9.16 -3.82 -4.50
N ILE A 5 8.23 -3.84 -5.46
CA ILE A 5 8.21 -2.94 -6.61
C ILE A 5 6.99 -2.01 -6.51
N PHE A 6 7.24 -0.72 -6.36
CA PHE A 6 6.22 0.33 -6.44
C PHE A 6 6.15 0.89 -7.85
N ILE A 7 4.97 0.85 -8.46
CA ILE A 7 4.64 1.54 -9.70
C ILE A 7 4.04 2.90 -9.31
N LEU A 8 4.72 3.98 -9.67
CA LEU A 8 4.30 5.34 -9.37
C LEU A 8 3.15 5.81 -10.29
N PRO A 9 2.46 6.91 -9.95
CA PRO A 9 1.39 7.47 -10.77
C PRO A 9 1.78 7.82 -12.22
N ASP A 10 3.06 8.07 -12.47
CA ASP A 10 3.63 8.35 -13.80
C ASP A 10 4.03 7.08 -14.58
N GLY A 11 3.86 5.90 -13.97
CA GLY A 11 4.21 4.59 -14.54
C GLY A 11 5.66 4.16 -14.32
N SER A 12 6.50 5.01 -13.72
CA SER A 12 7.86 4.63 -13.34
C SER A 12 7.84 3.59 -12.22
N LYS A 13 8.91 2.79 -12.13
CA LYS A 13 9.03 1.71 -11.15
C LYS A 13 10.18 2.00 -10.20
N LYS A 14 9.94 1.86 -8.90
CA LYS A 14 10.96 1.89 -7.85
C LYS A 14 10.97 0.55 -7.12
N SER A 15 12.14 -0.04 -6.94
CA SER A 15 12.31 -1.34 -6.29
C SER A 15 13.11 -1.17 -5.00
N TYR A 16 12.66 -1.82 -3.94
CA TYR A 16 13.31 -1.75 -2.64
C TYR A 16 13.39 -3.12 -1.98
N GLU A 17 14.42 -3.30 -1.17
CA GLU A 17 14.60 -4.48 -0.33
C GLU A 17 13.88 -4.30 1.00
N ALA A 18 13.07 -5.29 1.34
CA ALA A 18 12.27 -5.28 2.55
C ALA A 18 12.86 -6.19 3.63
N VAL A 19 12.58 -5.83 4.87
CA VAL A 19 12.77 -6.69 6.04
C VAL A 19 11.51 -7.51 6.23
N GLU A 20 11.65 -8.83 6.33
CA GLU A 20 10.53 -9.73 6.59
C GLU A 20 9.74 -9.29 7.85
N GLY A 21 8.42 -9.23 7.72
CA GLY A 21 7.49 -8.79 8.76
C GLY A 21 7.22 -7.29 8.80
N GLU A 22 7.97 -6.44 8.09
CA GLU A 22 7.63 -5.01 7.95
C GLU A 22 6.44 -4.81 7.02
N THR A 23 5.73 -3.67 7.14
CA THR A 23 4.59 -3.36 6.28
C THR A 23 5.02 -2.60 5.04
N LEU A 24 4.21 -2.61 3.97
CA LEU A 24 4.51 -1.79 2.77
C LEU A 24 4.62 -0.30 3.12
N LEU A 25 3.79 0.19 4.05
CA LEU A 25 3.88 1.58 4.54
C LEU A 25 5.23 1.86 5.21
N ASN A 26 5.67 0.99 6.12
CA ASN A 26 6.93 1.18 6.84
C ASN A 26 8.13 1.09 5.89
N LEU A 27 8.10 0.17 4.91
CA LEU A 27 9.12 0.10 3.86
C LEU A 27 9.17 1.41 3.06
N ALA A 28 8.01 1.91 2.61
CA ALA A 28 7.92 3.16 1.86
C ALA A 28 8.51 4.32 2.69
N HIS A 29 8.02 4.54 3.91
CA HIS A 29 8.52 5.62 4.77
C HIS A 29 10.00 5.52 5.12
N ARG A 30 10.54 4.30 5.30
CA ARG A 30 11.95 4.06 5.59
C ARG A 30 12.87 4.37 4.41
N THR A 31 12.40 4.15 3.18
CA THR A 31 13.22 4.23 1.96
C THR A 31 13.03 5.52 1.17
N ASP A 32 11.78 6.00 1.12
CA ASP A 32 11.35 7.20 0.40
C ASP A 32 10.06 7.73 1.06
N PRO A 33 10.16 8.66 2.02
CA PRO A 33 9.01 9.18 2.77
C PRO A 33 7.87 9.75 1.92
N ASP A 34 8.17 10.21 0.71
CA ASP A 34 7.18 10.78 -0.21
C ASP A 34 6.53 9.73 -1.11
N LEU A 35 6.96 8.46 -1.02
CA LEU A 35 6.45 7.37 -1.85
C LEU A 35 4.99 7.04 -1.53
N LEU A 36 4.66 6.94 -0.24
CA LEU A 36 3.33 6.60 0.24
C LEU A 36 2.98 7.49 1.42
N GLU A 37 1.80 8.09 1.41
CA GLU A 37 1.45 9.13 2.38
C GLU A 37 1.23 8.55 3.79
N GLY A 38 0.21 7.69 3.97
CA GLY A 38 -0.06 7.03 5.25
C GLY A 38 -0.25 7.97 6.44
N ALA A 39 -1.14 8.95 6.31
CA ALA A 39 -1.39 10.04 7.25
C ALA A 39 -1.75 9.61 8.69
N CYS A 40 -2.35 8.42 8.88
CA CYS A 40 -2.66 7.88 10.22
C CYS A 40 -1.54 7.01 10.80
N GLU A 41 -0.36 6.97 10.16
CA GLU A 41 0.81 6.19 10.59
C GLU A 41 0.51 4.69 10.76
N GLY A 42 -0.41 4.17 9.94
CA GLY A 42 -0.80 2.76 9.97
C GLY A 42 -1.82 2.38 11.03
N SER A 43 -2.45 3.35 11.70
CA SER A 43 -3.48 3.13 12.73
C SER A 43 -4.86 2.69 12.19
N LEU A 44 -4.95 2.30 10.92
CA LEU A 44 -6.21 1.92 10.24
C LEU A 44 -7.33 2.99 10.37
N ALA A 45 -6.94 4.26 10.30
CA ALA A 45 -7.87 5.39 10.48
C ALA A 45 -7.94 6.33 9.25
N CYS A 46 -7.35 5.91 8.12
CA CYS A 46 -7.39 6.63 6.85
C CYS A 46 -7.16 5.66 5.68
N SER A 47 -7.33 6.14 4.46
CA SER A 47 -7.05 5.40 3.22
C SER A 47 -5.90 5.97 2.39
N THR A 48 -5.05 6.84 2.95
CA THR A 48 -3.96 7.49 2.20
C THR A 48 -2.74 6.59 1.97
N CYS A 49 -2.73 5.39 2.53
CA CYS A 49 -1.76 4.34 2.19
C CYS A 49 -2.32 3.33 1.17
N HIS A 50 -3.42 3.67 0.49
CA HIS A 50 -4.03 2.82 -0.52
C HIS A 50 -3.05 2.47 -1.64
N VAL A 51 -2.98 1.18 -1.95
CA VAL A 51 -2.21 0.62 -3.05
C VAL A 51 -3.07 -0.39 -3.82
N ILE A 52 -2.77 -0.57 -5.10
CA ILE A 52 -3.38 -1.60 -5.95
C ILE A 52 -2.38 -2.72 -6.12
N VAL A 53 -2.69 -3.89 -5.59
CA VAL A 53 -1.80 -5.06 -5.63
C VAL A 53 -1.90 -5.75 -6.98
N ASP A 54 -0.78 -6.21 -7.53
CA ASP A 54 -0.79 -7.08 -8.70
C ASP A 54 -1.61 -8.37 -8.39
N PRO A 55 -2.61 -8.73 -9.22
CA PRO A 55 -3.46 -9.89 -9.00
C PRO A 55 -2.70 -11.20 -8.74
N LYS A 56 -1.46 -11.32 -9.25
CA LYS A 56 -0.59 -12.47 -8.99
C LYS A 56 -0.34 -12.68 -7.49
N PHE A 57 -0.21 -11.60 -6.72
CA PHE A 57 0.12 -11.63 -5.29
C PHE A 57 -1.09 -11.45 -4.39
N PHE A 58 -2.19 -10.87 -4.90
CA PHE A 58 -3.35 -10.51 -4.09
C PHE A 58 -3.90 -11.68 -3.25
N ASN A 59 -4.03 -12.87 -3.85
CA ASN A 59 -4.54 -14.05 -3.15
C ASN A 59 -3.60 -14.59 -2.05
N MET A 60 -2.34 -14.16 -2.03
CA MET A 60 -1.35 -14.56 -1.01
C MET A 60 -1.42 -13.67 0.24
N LEU A 61 -2.06 -12.49 0.17
CA LEU A 61 -2.09 -11.50 1.25
C LEU A 61 -3.10 -11.81 2.36
N GLY A 62 -3.78 -12.95 2.27
CA GLY A 62 -4.87 -13.32 3.18
C GLY A 62 -6.13 -12.46 2.99
N PRO A 63 -7.18 -12.75 3.78
CA PRO A 63 -8.44 -12.03 3.70
C PRO A 63 -8.27 -10.57 4.17
N ILE A 64 -9.06 -9.69 3.57
CA ILE A 64 -9.24 -8.32 4.07
C ILE A 64 -10.14 -8.34 5.32
N SER A 65 -9.84 -7.50 6.32
CA SER A 65 -10.73 -7.33 7.47
C SER A 65 -11.87 -6.36 7.14
N ASP A 66 -12.95 -6.43 7.91
CA ASP A 66 -14.09 -5.52 7.74
C ASP A 66 -13.67 -4.05 7.95
N GLU A 67 -12.82 -3.78 8.94
CA GLU A 67 -12.33 -2.42 9.21
C GLU A 67 -11.41 -1.89 8.10
N GLU A 68 -10.59 -2.75 7.49
CA GLU A 68 -9.80 -2.36 6.32
C GLU A 68 -10.71 -2.03 5.13
N ASN A 69 -11.75 -2.84 4.92
CA ASN A 69 -12.71 -2.64 3.84
C ASN A 69 -13.51 -1.34 4.02
N ASP A 70 -13.97 -1.04 5.24
CA ASP A 70 -14.65 0.21 5.57
C ASP A 70 -13.79 1.45 5.25
N MET A 71 -12.47 1.36 5.46
CA MET A 71 -11.55 2.44 5.11
C MET A 71 -11.29 2.52 3.60
N LEU A 72 -11.19 1.38 2.91
CA LEU A 72 -11.02 1.32 1.46
C LEU A 72 -12.21 1.90 0.70
N ASP A 73 -13.44 1.83 1.23
CA ASP A 73 -14.62 2.47 0.64
C ASP A 73 -14.47 4.00 0.52
N LEU A 74 -13.58 4.60 1.32
CA LEU A 74 -13.26 6.02 1.28
C LEU A 74 -12.11 6.35 0.30
N ALA A 75 -11.43 5.34 -0.25
CA ALA A 75 -10.28 5.49 -1.12
C ALA A 75 -10.67 5.96 -2.53
N PHE A 76 -9.81 6.77 -3.14
CA PHE A 76 -10.02 7.20 -4.52
C PHE A 76 -9.45 6.16 -5.49
N GLY A 77 -10.22 5.81 -6.52
CA GLY A 77 -9.77 4.83 -7.52
C GLY A 77 -9.67 3.41 -6.97
N LEU A 78 -10.57 3.04 -6.06
CA LEU A 78 -10.70 1.68 -5.53
C LEU A 78 -10.88 0.64 -6.66
N THR A 79 -10.19 -0.49 -6.52
CA THR A 79 -10.20 -1.62 -7.45
C THR A 79 -10.36 -2.94 -6.70
N GLU A 80 -10.62 -4.04 -7.42
CA GLU A 80 -10.78 -5.38 -6.83
C GLU A 80 -9.54 -5.87 -6.05
N THR A 81 -8.34 -5.43 -6.42
CA THR A 81 -7.09 -5.80 -5.75
C THR A 81 -6.51 -4.69 -4.89
N SER A 82 -7.34 -3.73 -4.51
CA SER A 82 -6.94 -2.64 -3.61
C SER A 82 -6.78 -3.12 -2.19
N ARG A 83 -5.75 -2.59 -1.52
CA ARG A 83 -5.43 -2.86 -0.11
C ARG A 83 -4.88 -1.60 0.55
N LEU A 84 -4.91 -1.56 1.86
CA LEU A 84 -4.16 -0.57 2.63
C LEU A 84 -2.73 -1.06 2.85
N GLY A 85 -1.75 -0.31 2.35
CA GLY A 85 -0.33 -0.67 2.47
C GLY A 85 0.16 -0.84 3.91
N CYS A 86 -0.52 -0.22 4.89
CA CYS A 86 -0.22 -0.44 6.30
C CYS A 86 -0.66 -1.81 6.83
N GLN A 87 -1.61 -2.48 6.17
CA GLN A 87 -2.11 -3.81 6.56
C GLN A 87 -1.40 -4.95 5.84
N ILE A 88 -0.66 -4.65 4.77
CA ILE A 88 0.14 -5.64 4.05
C ILE A 88 1.49 -5.82 4.76
N LYS A 89 1.68 -6.98 5.39
CA LYS A 89 2.97 -7.43 5.92
C LYS A 89 3.76 -8.13 4.83
N ILE A 90 5.02 -7.77 4.68
CA ILE A 90 5.92 -8.33 3.68
C ILE A 90 6.49 -9.64 4.22
N THR A 91 6.29 -10.73 3.48
CA THR A 91 6.83 -12.06 3.79
C THR A 91 7.65 -12.57 2.61
N GLU A 92 8.45 -13.62 2.80
CA GLU A 92 9.21 -14.25 1.71
C GLU A 92 8.28 -14.85 0.62
N ASP A 93 7.04 -15.22 0.96
CA ASP A 93 6.06 -15.75 -0.02
C ASP A 93 5.63 -14.73 -1.08
N ILE A 94 5.79 -13.44 -0.79
CA ILE A 94 5.46 -12.33 -1.70
C ILE A 94 6.69 -11.60 -2.19
N ASP A 95 7.84 -12.29 -2.25
CA ASP A 95 9.04 -11.77 -2.90
C ASP A 95 8.75 -11.34 -4.35
N GLY A 96 9.16 -10.11 -4.68
CA GLY A 96 8.90 -9.47 -5.96
C GLY A 96 7.48 -8.91 -6.09
N ILE A 97 6.74 -8.74 -4.99
CA ILE A 97 5.41 -8.13 -5.02
C ILE A 97 5.44 -6.77 -5.71
N CYS A 98 4.49 -6.59 -6.64
CA CYS A 98 4.32 -5.34 -7.36
C CYS A 98 3.03 -4.67 -6.92
N VAL A 99 3.13 -3.40 -6.54
CA VAL A 99 2.00 -2.57 -6.14
C VAL A 99 2.00 -1.27 -6.91
N THR A 100 0.82 -0.81 -7.30
CA THR A 100 0.64 0.47 -7.99
C THR A 100 0.09 1.50 -7.01
N ILE A 101 0.69 2.68 -7.01
CA ILE A 101 0.23 3.83 -6.23
C ILE A 101 -0.82 4.57 -7.06
N PRO A 102 -2.06 4.71 -6.57
CA PRO A 102 -3.11 5.46 -7.25
C PRO A 102 -2.70 6.92 -7.49
N ARG A 103 -3.27 7.55 -8.52
CA ARG A 103 -2.95 8.95 -8.87
C ARG A 103 -3.35 9.98 -7.82
N CYS A 104 -4.30 9.66 -6.95
CA CYS A 104 -4.78 10.54 -5.90
C CYS A 104 -5.08 9.74 -4.65
N THR A 105 -4.69 10.27 -3.50
CA THR A 105 -5.14 9.84 -2.17
C THR A 105 -6.08 10.91 -1.62
N ARG A 106 -7.10 10.50 -0.84
CA ARG A 106 -8.00 11.47 -0.19
C ARG A 106 -7.49 11.74 1.22
N ASN A 107 -6.83 12.87 1.41
CA ASN A 107 -6.55 13.40 2.75
C ASN A 107 -7.50 14.56 3.05
N ILE A 108 -8.34 14.41 4.07
CA ILE A 108 -9.29 15.44 4.54
C ILE A 108 -8.58 16.74 4.99
N SER A 109 -7.25 16.73 5.18
CA SER A 109 -6.50 17.90 5.66
C SER A 109 -6.19 18.98 4.61
N LEU A 110 -6.53 18.80 3.33
CA LEU A 110 -6.17 19.76 2.27
C LEU A 110 -7.35 20.55 1.66
N ASP A 111 -8.58 20.35 2.13
CA ASP A 111 -9.72 21.18 1.71
C ASP A 111 -9.83 22.43 2.61
N LYS A 112 -8.96 23.43 2.36
CA LYS A 112 -9.14 24.82 2.85
C LYS A 112 -9.35 25.78 1.69
#